data_AF-A0A6I9PW73-F1
#
_entry.id   AF-A0A6I9PW73-F1
#
_cell.length_a   1.000
_cell.length_b   1.000
_cell.length_c   1.000
_cell.angle_alpha   90.00
_cell.angle_beta   90.00
_cell.angle_gamma   90.00
#
_symmetry.space_group_name_H-M   'P 1'
#
loop_
_entity.id
_entity.type
_entity.pdbx_description
1 polymer ?
#
loop_
_entity_poly.entity_id
_entity_poly.type
_entity_poly.pdbx_seq_one_letter_code
_entity_poly.pdbx_strand_id
1 'polypeptide(L)'
;KKNKLRVYYLSWLRNKILHNDPEVEKKQGWVNVGELEGCVHYKVVKYERIKFLVLALKNAVEVYAWAPKPYHKFMAFKSFGDLVHKPLLVDLTVEEGQRLKVIYGSCSGFHAVDVDSGAVYDIYLPTHIQTSIQCHAIIILPNTDGIELLVCYEDEGVYVNTYGRITKDVVLQWGEMPTSV
;
A
#
# COMPACT_ATOMS: atom_id res chain seq x y z
N LYS A 1 10.00 -1.98 -20.96
CA LYS A 1 9.55 -2.47 -19.63
C LYS A 1 10.12 -1.55 -18.54
N LYS A 2 9.29 -0.72 -17.87
CA LYS A 2 9.70 0.27 -16.83
C LYS A 2 8.93 -0.01 -15.52
N ASN A 3 9.45 0.47 -14.39
CA ASN A 3 8.83 0.37 -13.05
C ASN A 3 8.54 -1.07 -12.59
N LYS A 4 9.58 -1.92 -12.58
CA LYS A 4 9.52 -3.28 -12.04
C LYS A 4 9.91 -3.30 -10.56
N LEU A 5 9.32 -4.21 -9.80
CA LEU A 5 9.70 -4.43 -8.41
C LEU A 5 10.65 -5.63 -8.27
N ARG A 6 11.71 -5.46 -7.47
CA ARG A 6 12.69 -6.51 -7.15
C ARG A 6 12.85 -6.62 -5.64
N VAL A 7 12.93 -7.85 -5.14
CA VAL A 7 13.26 -8.14 -3.74
C VAL A 7 14.72 -8.55 -3.68
N TYR A 8 15.50 -7.82 -2.90
CA TYR A 8 16.93 -8.07 -2.70
C TYR A 8 17.16 -8.86 -1.42
N TYR A 9 18.07 -9.84 -1.47
CA TYR A 9 18.56 -10.49 -0.26
C TYR A 9 19.44 -9.51 0.52
N LEU A 10 19.09 -9.25 1.79
CA LEU A 10 19.83 -8.31 2.63
C LEU A 10 21.30 -8.73 2.82
N SER A 11 21.59 -10.02 2.91
CA SER A 11 22.95 -10.54 2.97
C SER A 11 23.76 -10.16 1.72
N TRP A 12 23.16 -10.29 0.54
CA TRP A 12 23.79 -9.91 -0.71
C TRP A 12 23.97 -8.39 -0.82
N LEU A 13 22.93 -7.61 -0.48
CA LEU A 13 22.99 -6.14 -0.53
C LEU A 13 24.06 -5.60 0.43
N ARG A 14 24.11 -6.14 1.66
CA ARG A 14 25.14 -5.80 2.66
C ARG A 14 26.53 -6.08 2.13
N ASN A 15 26.79 -7.28 1.60
CA ASN A 15 28.11 -7.65 1.08
C ASN A 15 28.50 -6.81 -0.14
N LYS A 16 27.53 -6.48 -0.99
CA LYS A 16 27.76 -5.61 -2.15
C LYS A 16 28.13 -4.18 -1.76
N ILE A 17 27.52 -3.62 -0.71
CA ILE A 17 27.84 -2.26 -0.23
C ILE A 17 29.17 -2.26 0.52
N LEU A 18 29.38 -3.25 1.40
CA LEU A 18 30.56 -3.30 2.26
C LEU A 18 31.81 -3.88 1.58
N HIS A 19 31.68 -4.49 0.39
CA HIS A 19 32.76 -5.13 -0.35
C HIS A 19 33.47 -6.26 0.43
N ASN A 20 32.75 -6.91 1.37
CA ASN A 20 33.32 -7.93 2.25
C ASN A 20 33.57 -9.28 1.56
N ASP A 21 32.95 -9.53 0.41
CA ASP A 21 33.03 -10.79 -0.33
C ASP A 21 33.16 -10.51 -1.83
N PRO A 22 34.34 -10.73 -2.45
CA PRO A 22 34.57 -10.51 -3.88
C PRO A 22 33.69 -11.39 -4.79
N GLU A 23 33.14 -12.49 -4.28
CA GLU A 23 32.28 -13.38 -5.05
C GLU A 23 30.81 -12.95 -5.06
N VAL A 24 30.44 -11.95 -4.25
CA VAL A 24 29.04 -11.48 -4.14
C VAL A 24 28.48 -11.04 -5.50
N GLU A 25 29.30 -10.42 -6.34
CA GLU A 25 28.90 -9.92 -7.66
C GLU A 25 28.58 -11.04 -8.65
N LYS A 26 29.11 -12.24 -8.43
CA LYS A 26 28.85 -13.42 -9.27
C LYS A 26 27.51 -14.09 -8.95
N LYS A 27 26.87 -13.74 -7.83
CA LYS A 27 25.61 -14.35 -7.36
C LYS A 27 24.40 -13.47 -7.69
N GLN A 28 23.30 -14.07 -8.13
CA GLN A 28 22.04 -13.35 -8.31
C GLN A 28 21.44 -12.96 -6.95
N GLY A 29 21.54 -11.69 -6.59
CA GLY A 29 21.15 -11.15 -5.28
C GLY A 29 19.69 -10.73 -5.11
N TRP A 30 18.87 -10.93 -6.14
CA TRP A 30 17.48 -10.44 -6.15
C TRP A 30 16.56 -11.35 -6.96
N VAL A 31 15.28 -11.29 -6.64
CA VAL A 31 14.19 -11.95 -7.38
C VAL A 31 13.18 -10.90 -7.85
N ASN A 32 12.63 -11.08 -9.05
CA ASN A 32 11.50 -10.25 -9.49
C ASN A 32 10.26 -10.63 -8.68
N VAL A 33 9.43 -9.64 -8.36
CA VAL A 33 8.06 -9.91 -7.91
C VAL A 33 7.19 -10.01 -9.16
N GLY A 34 6.71 -11.22 -9.47
CA GLY A 34 5.85 -11.48 -10.63
C GLY A 34 6.41 -10.96 -11.97
N GLU A 35 5.52 -10.71 -12.93
CA GLU A 35 5.81 -10.04 -14.20
C GLU A 35 5.27 -8.60 -14.22
N LEU A 36 5.52 -7.87 -13.12
CA LEU A 36 4.94 -6.56 -12.89
C LEU A 36 5.58 -5.44 -13.73
N GLU A 37 4.75 -4.59 -14.31
CA GLU A 37 5.15 -3.34 -14.97
C GLU A 37 4.25 -2.18 -14.51
N GLY A 38 4.82 -0.98 -14.44
CA GLY A 38 4.02 0.22 -14.13
C GLY A 38 3.57 0.34 -12.67
N CYS A 39 4.35 -0.21 -11.72
CA CYS A 39 4.13 0.05 -10.30
C CYS A 39 4.29 1.56 -10.01
N VAL A 40 3.28 2.12 -9.36
CA VAL A 40 3.18 3.53 -8.94
C VAL A 40 3.56 3.66 -7.48
N HIS A 41 3.00 2.80 -6.63
CA HIS A 41 3.27 2.74 -5.19
C HIS A 41 3.25 1.29 -4.71
N TYR A 42 4.00 0.99 -3.65
CA TYR A 42 3.95 -0.32 -3.01
C TYR A 42 4.09 -0.20 -1.49
N LYS A 43 3.51 -1.16 -0.78
CA LYS A 43 3.63 -1.28 0.67
C LYS A 43 3.81 -2.74 1.06
N VAL A 44 4.73 -2.99 2.00
CA VAL A 44 4.85 -4.30 2.65
C VAL A 44 4.17 -4.22 4.01
N VAL A 45 3.15 -5.04 4.21
CA VAL A 45 2.38 -5.12 5.46
C VAL A 45 2.67 -6.46 6.12
N LYS A 46 3.04 -6.44 7.39
CA LYS A 46 3.27 -7.65 8.17
C LYS A 46 2.10 -7.85 9.13
N TYR A 47 1.47 -9.02 9.06
CA TYR A 47 0.44 -9.43 9.99
C TYR A 47 0.78 -10.84 10.50
N GLU A 48 0.95 -10.96 11.82
CA GLU A 48 1.45 -12.17 12.46
C GLU A 48 2.71 -12.75 11.77
N ARG A 49 2.59 -13.94 11.18
CA ARG A 49 3.65 -14.67 10.48
C ARG A 49 3.64 -14.44 8.97
N ILE A 50 2.62 -13.76 8.44
CA ILE A 50 2.43 -13.52 7.01
C ILE A 50 2.89 -12.10 6.67
N LYS A 51 3.49 -11.96 5.49
CA LYS A 51 3.83 -10.67 4.90
C LYS A 51 3.04 -10.52 3.62
N PHE A 52 2.37 -9.39 3.48
CA PHE A 52 1.70 -8.99 2.28
C PHE A 52 2.53 -7.91 1.57
N LEU A 53 2.49 -7.92 0.26
CA LEU A 53 3.02 -6.87 -0.59
C LEU A 53 1.86 -6.37 -1.44
N VAL A 54 1.49 -5.11 -1.23
CA VAL A 54 0.37 -4.45 -1.89
C VAL A 54 0.94 -3.46 -2.89
N LEU A 55 0.36 -3.42 -4.09
CA LEU A 55 0.86 -2.66 -5.21
C LEU A 55 -0.25 -1.81 -5.80
N ALA A 56 0.01 -0.52 -5.96
CA ALA A 56 -0.72 0.35 -6.87
C ALA A 56 -0.04 0.26 -8.24
N LEU A 57 -0.75 -0.26 -9.23
CA LEU A 57 -0.41 -0.14 -10.63
C LEU A 57 -1.22 1.00 -11.25
N LYS A 58 -0.84 1.45 -12.46
CA LYS A 58 -1.50 2.58 -13.13
C LYS A 58 -3.05 2.49 -13.18
N ASN A 59 -3.60 1.28 -13.30
CA ASN A 59 -5.05 1.04 -13.41
C ASN A 59 -5.53 -0.14 -12.55
N ALA A 60 -4.74 -0.61 -11.58
CA ALA A 60 -5.08 -1.79 -10.80
C ALA A 60 -4.41 -1.78 -9.43
N VAL A 61 -4.97 -2.55 -8.50
CA VAL A 61 -4.34 -2.89 -7.22
C VAL A 61 -4.04 -4.38 -7.19
N GLU A 62 -2.83 -4.76 -6.83
CA GLU A 62 -2.46 -6.17 -6.65
C GLU A 62 -1.98 -6.46 -5.24
N VAL A 63 -2.38 -7.61 -4.72
CA VAL A 63 -1.97 -8.12 -3.41
C VAL A 63 -1.19 -9.40 -3.62
N TYR A 64 0.01 -9.45 -3.06
CA TYR A 64 0.87 -10.63 -3.02
C TYR A 64 1.05 -11.05 -1.56
N ALA A 65 1.17 -12.35 -1.32
CA ALA A 65 1.47 -12.91 0.00
C ALA A 65 2.82 -13.64 -0.03
N TRP A 66 3.58 -13.56 1.05
CA TRP A 66 4.84 -14.26 1.19
C TRP A 66 4.62 -15.75 1.41
N ALA A 67 5.08 -16.57 0.47
CA ALA A 67 5.08 -18.02 0.61
C ALA A 67 6.37 -18.51 1.31
N PRO A 68 6.27 -19.32 2.37
CA PRO A 68 7.43 -19.93 3.01
C PRO A 68 8.11 -20.95 2.07
N LYS A 69 9.13 -21.64 2.57
CA LYS A 69 9.76 -22.76 1.83
C LYS A 69 8.70 -23.81 1.46
N PRO A 70 8.78 -24.43 0.27
CA PRO A 70 9.89 -24.38 -0.69
C PRO A 70 9.93 -23.16 -1.60
N TYR A 71 8.84 -22.38 -1.70
CA TYR A 71 8.74 -21.29 -2.67
C TYR A 71 9.57 -20.06 -2.32
N HIS A 72 9.59 -19.68 -1.05
CA HIS A 72 10.43 -18.60 -0.50
C HIS A 72 10.40 -17.29 -1.33
N LYS A 73 9.19 -16.87 -1.74
CA LYS A 73 8.94 -15.70 -2.58
C LYS A 73 7.53 -15.14 -2.36
N PHE A 74 7.28 -13.92 -2.82
CA PHE A 74 5.93 -13.38 -2.93
C PHE A 74 5.17 -14.08 -4.06
N MET A 75 3.97 -14.58 -3.73
CA MET A 75 3.03 -15.21 -4.65
C MET A 75 1.83 -14.28 -4.83
N ALA A 76 1.30 -14.20 -6.05
CA ALA A 76 0.09 -13.43 -6.32
C ALA A 76 -1.07 -14.00 -5.48
N PHE A 77 -1.82 -13.11 -4.82
CA PHE A 77 -2.96 -13.47 -3.97
C PHE A 77 -4.27 -13.01 -4.60
N LYS A 78 -4.39 -11.69 -4.87
CA LYS A 78 -5.57 -11.08 -5.51
C LYS A 78 -5.14 -9.92 -6.41
N SER A 79 -5.93 -9.64 -7.44
CA SER A 79 -5.77 -8.50 -8.33
C SER A 79 -7.13 -7.85 -8.57
N PHE A 80 -7.16 -6.53 -8.50
CA PHE A 80 -8.36 -5.70 -8.65
C PHE A 80 -8.09 -4.69 -9.77
N GLY A 81 -8.60 -5.00 -10.96
CA GLY A 81 -8.58 -4.12 -12.12
C GLY A 81 -9.84 -3.27 -12.25
N ASP A 82 -9.92 -2.48 -13.32
CA ASP A 82 -11.10 -1.68 -13.70
C ASP A 82 -11.64 -0.78 -12.58
N LEU A 83 -10.72 -0.26 -11.76
CA LEU A 83 -11.04 0.65 -10.67
C LEU A 83 -11.58 1.97 -11.23
N VAL A 84 -12.69 2.46 -10.67
CA VAL A 84 -13.29 3.76 -11.00
C VAL A 84 -12.27 4.87 -10.82
N HIS A 85 -11.54 4.83 -9.70
CA HIS A 85 -10.48 5.78 -9.38
C HIS A 85 -9.11 5.12 -9.49
N LYS A 86 -8.16 5.83 -10.12
CA LYS A 86 -6.81 5.30 -10.34
C LYS A 86 -5.99 5.37 -9.05
N PRO A 87 -5.38 4.25 -8.61
CA PRO A 87 -4.64 4.23 -7.36
C PRO A 87 -3.28 4.94 -7.53
N LEU A 88 -3.00 5.86 -6.61
CA LEU A 88 -1.73 6.59 -6.50
C LEU A 88 -0.95 6.17 -5.25
N LEU A 89 -1.67 5.79 -4.20
CA LEU A 89 -1.15 5.34 -2.92
C LEU A 89 -1.92 4.07 -2.51
N VAL A 90 -1.26 3.14 -1.83
CA VAL A 90 -1.91 1.91 -1.30
C VAL A 90 -1.38 1.55 0.08
N ASP A 91 -2.25 1.02 0.92
CA ASP A 91 -1.92 0.28 2.14
C ASP A 91 -2.91 -0.90 2.30
N LEU A 92 -2.63 -1.83 3.20
CA LEU A 92 -3.52 -2.95 3.52
C LEU A 92 -3.71 -3.02 5.03
N THR A 93 -4.97 -3.06 5.43
CA THR A 93 -5.35 -3.30 6.81
C THR A 93 -5.91 -4.71 6.98
N VAL A 94 -5.70 -5.26 8.16
CA VAL A 94 -6.24 -6.56 8.57
C VAL A 94 -7.14 -6.30 9.77
N GLU A 95 -8.45 -6.42 9.56
CA GLU A 95 -9.45 -6.25 10.61
C GLU A 95 -9.58 -7.53 11.46
N GLU A 96 -10.33 -7.43 12.57
CA GLU A 96 -10.73 -8.61 13.34
C GLU A 96 -11.31 -9.71 12.44
N GLY A 97 -11.01 -10.96 12.80
CA GLY A 97 -11.42 -12.12 12.01
C GLY A 97 -10.62 -12.31 10.71
N GLN A 98 -9.44 -11.69 10.60
CA GLN A 98 -8.52 -11.80 9.44
C GLN A 98 -9.10 -11.24 8.13
N ARG A 99 -10.03 -10.29 8.23
CA ARG A 99 -10.62 -9.64 7.05
C ARG A 99 -9.63 -8.65 6.46
N LEU A 100 -9.26 -8.88 5.22
CA LEU A 100 -8.28 -8.06 4.50
C LEU A 100 -9.01 -6.95 3.74
N LYS A 101 -8.56 -5.70 3.91
CA LYS A 101 -9.01 -4.56 3.09
C LYS A 101 -7.82 -3.80 2.55
N VAL A 102 -7.80 -3.57 1.25
CA VAL A 102 -6.84 -2.65 0.64
C VAL A 102 -7.43 -1.26 0.68
N ILE A 103 -6.67 -0.30 1.20
CA ILE A 103 -7.02 1.12 1.15
C ILE A 103 -6.14 1.75 0.08
N TYR A 104 -6.74 2.53 -0.82
CA TYR A 104 -5.97 3.27 -1.83
C TYR A 104 -6.42 4.72 -1.93
N GLY A 105 -5.44 5.60 -2.12
CA GLY A 105 -5.65 7.01 -2.41
C GLY A 105 -5.64 7.25 -3.92
N SER A 106 -6.49 8.15 -4.38
CA SER A 106 -6.61 8.60 -5.77
C SER A 106 -6.67 10.12 -5.84
N CYS A 107 -6.70 10.67 -7.05
CA CYS A 107 -6.92 12.10 -7.23
C CYS A 107 -8.33 12.59 -6.83
N SER A 108 -9.25 11.70 -6.46
CA SER A 108 -10.61 12.06 -6.05
C SER A 108 -10.84 11.88 -4.53
N GLY A 109 -9.97 11.16 -3.84
CA GLY A 109 -10.19 10.78 -2.45
C GLY A 109 -9.53 9.46 -2.09
N PHE A 110 -10.08 8.81 -1.06
CA PHE A 110 -9.64 7.53 -0.55
C PHE A 110 -10.74 6.50 -0.67
N HIS A 111 -10.34 5.29 -1.03
CA HIS A 111 -11.22 4.19 -1.38
C HIS A 111 -10.74 2.91 -0.71
N ALA A 112 -11.65 1.96 -0.54
CA ALA A 112 -11.35 0.65 -0.01
C ALA A 112 -11.76 -0.45 -0.99
N VAL A 113 -11.02 -1.56 -0.95
CA VAL A 113 -11.36 -2.82 -1.61
C VAL A 113 -11.43 -3.89 -0.52
N ASP A 114 -12.61 -4.48 -0.35
CA ASP A 114 -12.76 -5.69 0.44
C ASP A 114 -12.14 -6.87 -0.32
N VAL A 115 -11.09 -7.47 0.22
CA VAL A 115 -10.24 -8.41 -0.55
C VAL A 115 -10.93 -9.74 -0.82
N ASP A 116 -11.86 -10.13 0.06
CA ASP A 116 -12.60 -11.38 -0.05
C ASP A 116 -13.71 -11.29 -1.09
N SER A 117 -14.53 -10.24 -1.02
CA SER A 117 -15.65 -10.01 -1.94
C SER A 117 -15.25 -9.32 -3.24
N GLY A 118 -14.14 -8.57 -3.24
CA GLY A 118 -13.74 -7.70 -4.34
C GLY A 118 -14.55 -6.41 -4.46
N ALA A 119 -15.42 -6.11 -3.49
CA ALA A 119 -16.22 -4.89 -3.49
C ALA A 119 -15.32 -3.65 -3.34
N VAL A 120 -15.50 -2.68 -4.23
CA VAL A 120 -14.80 -1.39 -4.22
C VAL A 120 -15.77 -0.30 -3.82
N TYR A 121 -15.38 0.55 -2.87
CA TYR A 121 -16.22 1.64 -2.37
C TYR A 121 -15.39 2.81 -1.84
N ASP A 122 -16.00 3.98 -1.78
CA ASP A 122 -15.35 5.19 -1.29
C ASP A 122 -15.38 5.22 0.24
N ILE A 123 -14.24 5.57 0.86
CA ILE A 123 -14.19 5.80 2.31
C ILE A 123 -14.15 7.28 2.65
N TYR A 124 -13.55 8.11 1.80
CA TYR A 124 -13.53 9.56 2.02
C TYR A 124 -13.35 10.31 0.71
N LEU A 125 -14.28 11.22 0.41
CA LEU A 125 -14.22 12.14 -0.72
C LEU A 125 -14.32 13.57 -0.19
N PRO A 126 -13.28 14.41 -0.32
CA PRO A 126 -13.35 15.81 0.09
C PRO A 126 -14.42 16.55 -0.73
N THR A 127 -15.36 17.22 -0.07
CA THR A 127 -16.48 17.91 -0.74
C THR A 127 -16.21 19.39 -1.03
N HIS A 128 -15.28 20.00 -0.30
CA HIS A 128 -14.93 21.41 -0.45
C HIS A 128 -13.89 21.66 -1.56
N ILE A 129 -13.21 20.61 -2.03
CA ILE A 129 -12.27 20.66 -3.15
C ILE A 129 -12.96 20.08 -4.38
N GLN A 130 -13.16 20.91 -5.41
CA GLN A 130 -13.83 20.50 -6.65
C GLN A 130 -12.86 19.98 -7.73
N THR A 131 -11.56 20.01 -7.44
CA THR A 131 -10.47 19.58 -8.34
C THR A 131 -9.81 18.30 -7.84
N SER A 132 -8.79 17.82 -8.57
CA SER A 132 -7.97 16.70 -8.10
C SER A 132 -7.26 17.03 -6.81
N ILE A 133 -7.19 16.06 -5.90
CA ILE A 133 -6.38 16.13 -4.68
C ILE A 133 -5.04 15.39 -4.82
N GLN A 134 -4.09 15.77 -3.99
CA GLN A 134 -2.83 15.08 -3.75
C GLN A 134 -2.93 14.27 -2.46
N CYS A 135 -2.97 12.93 -2.58
CA CYS A 135 -2.86 12.05 -1.41
C CYS A 135 -1.40 11.99 -0.91
N HIS A 136 -1.21 12.12 0.40
CA HIS A 136 0.09 12.03 1.05
C HIS A 136 0.27 10.71 1.80
N ALA A 137 -0.69 10.31 2.63
CA ALA A 137 -0.54 9.14 3.49
C ALA A 137 -1.87 8.46 3.83
N ILE A 138 -1.78 7.16 4.08
CA ILE A 138 -2.81 6.34 4.73
C ILE A 138 -2.15 5.79 5.98
N ILE A 139 -2.69 6.12 7.15
CA ILE A 139 -2.14 5.73 8.44
C ILE A 139 -3.19 4.90 9.16
N ILE A 140 -2.91 3.61 9.33
CA ILE A 140 -3.76 2.71 10.14
C ILE A 140 -3.51 3.03 11.61
N LEU A 141 -4.56 3.38 12.36
CA LEU A 141 -4.41 3.79 13.75
C LEU A 141 -4.16 2.58 14.65
N PRO A 142 -3.18 2.65 15.57
CA PRO A 142 -2.90 1.56 16.50
C PRO A 142 -4.06 1.34 17.47
N ASN A 143 -4.25 0.10 17.92
CA ASN A 143 -5.28 -0.28 18.90
C ASN A 143 -6.73 -0.02 18.43
N THR A 144 -6.97 -0.06 17.12
CA THR A 144 -8.31 0.10 16.52
C THR A 144 -8.71 -1.13 15.68
N ASP A 145 -8.03 -2.26 15.91
CA ASP A 145 -8.20 -3.51 15.17
C ASP A 145 -8.21 -3.34 13.65
N GLY A 146 -7.40 -2.41 13.16
CA GLY A 146 -7.28 -2.13 11.72
C GLY A 146 -8.45 -1.37 11.11
N ILE A 147 -9.42 -0.92 11.91
CA ILE A 147 -10.65 -0.28 11.44
C ILE A 147 -10.48 1.24 11.25
N GLU A 148 -9.76 1.93 12.14
CA GLU A 148 -9.62 3.38 12.06
C GLU A 148 -8.35 3.78 11.30
N LEU A 149 -8.50 4.85 10.52
CA LEU A 149 -7.49 5.39 9.62
C LEU A 149 -7.39 6.90 9.85
N LEU A 150 -6.18 7.43 9.68
CA LEU A 150 -5.95 8.83 9.36
C LEU A 150 -5.53 8.90 7.89
N VAL A 151 -6.31 9.59 7.07
CA VAL A 151 -5.98 9.84 5.66
C VAL A 151 -5.51 11.28 5.50
N CYS A 152 -4.35 11.48 4.88
CA CYS A 152 -3.75 12.79 4.69
C CYS A 152 -3.71 13.15 3.21
N TYR A 153 -4.25 14.31 2.86
CA TYR A 153 -4.31 14.85 1.50
C TYR A 153 -4.20 16.37 1.54
N GLU A 154 -3.60 16.97 0.53
CA GLU A 154 -3.30 18.42 0.56
C GLU A 154 -2.65 18.81 1.90
N ASP A 155 -3.11 19.90 2.52
CA ASP A 155 -2.77 20.34 3.87
C ASP A 155 -3.71 19.80 4.95
N GLU A 156 -4.50 18.76 4.68
CA GLU A 156 -5.54 18.23 5.58
C GLU A 156 -5.35 16.75 5.96
N GLY A 157 -5.92 16.39 7.12
CA GLY A 157 -5.88 15.05 7.67
C GLY A 157 -7.21 14.72 8.34
N VAL A 158 -7.82 13.62 7.93
CA VAL A 158 -9.16 13.23 8.36
C VAL A 158 -9.16 11.84 8.98
N TYR A 159 -9.78 11.73 10.15
CA TYR A 159 -9.99 10.47 10.85
C TYR A 159 -11.25 9.79 10.29
N VAL A 160 -11.07 8.64 9.67
CA VAL A 160 -12.13 7.88 9.00
C VAL A 160 -11.95 6.39 9.30
N ASN A 161 -13.02 5.61 9.30
CA ASN A 161 -12.90 4.16 9.34
C ASN A 161 -12.94 3.52 7.95
N THR A 162 -12.58 2.25 7.89
CA THR A 162 -12.61 1.42 6.67
C THR A 162 -14.00 1.22 6.04
N TYR A 163 -15.06 1.76 6.66
CA TYR A 163 -16.45 1.75 6.19
C TYR A 163 -16.92 3.14 5.74
N GLY A 164 -16.03 4.13 5.72
CA GLY A 164 -16.29 5.48 5.24
C GLY A 164 -17.01 6.40 6.22
N ARG A 165 -16.95 6.11 7.52
CA ARG A 165 -17.48 7.00 8.57
C ARG A 165 -16.37 7.81 9.19
N ILE A 166 -16.60 9.11 9.35
CA ILE A 166 -15.73 10.00 10.13
C ILE A 166 -15.75 9.56 11.59
N THR A 167 -14.58 9.35 12.19
CA THR A 167 -14.45 8.84 13.58
C THR A 167 -14.09 9.93 14.58
N LYS A 168 -13.59 11.08 14.10
CA LYS A 168 -13.36 12.27 14.93
C LYS A 168 -13.79 13.52 14.18
N ASP A 169 -14.51 14.40 14.86
CA ASP A 169 -14.98 15.69 14.32
C ASP A 169 -13.87 16.76 14.22
N VAL A 170 -12.60 16.34 14.25
CA VAL A 170 -11.44 17.23 14.14
C VAL A 170 -10.72 16.91 12.84
N VAL A 171 -10.57 17.92 11.99
CA VAL A 171 -9.68 17.89 10.83
C VAL A 171 -8.32 18.40 11.28
N LEU A 172 -7.28 17.62 11.03
CA LEU A 172 -5.90 18.09 11.16
C LEU A 172 -5.59 18.97 9.97
N GLN A 173 -5.05 20.16 10.22
CA GLN A 173 -4.60 21.06 9.16
C GLN A 173 -3.15 21.44 9.40
N TRP A 174 -2.33 21.26 8.37
CA TRP A 174 -0.94 21.72 8.36
C TRP A 174 -0.91 23.18 7.89
N GLY A 175 0.00 23.99 8.44
CA GLY A 175 0.12 25.39 8.05
C GLY A 175 0.67 25.61 6.63
N GLU A 176 1.28 24.57 6.05
CA GLU A 176 1.84 24.54 4.70
C GLU A 176 1.66 23.13 4.11
N MET A 177 1.73 23.03 2.77
CA MET A 177 1.64 21.76 2.06
C MET A 177 2.75 20.78 2.49
N PRO A 178 2.42 19.61 3.04
CA PRO A 178 3.43 18.66 3.50
C PRO A 178 4.19 18.05 2.31
N THR A 179 5.51 18.10 2.39
CA THR A 179 6.40 17.46 1.39
C THR A 179 6.59 15.95 1.66
N SER A 180 6.37 15.52 2.91
CA SER A 180 6.32 14.12 3.34
C SER A 180 5.56 13.99 4.66
N VAL A 181 4.88 12.85 4.87
CA VAL A 181 4.16 12.50 6.11
C VAL A 181 4.64 11.14 6.62
#